data_AF-A0A529FS41-F1
#
_entry.id   AF-A0A529FS41-F1
#
_cell.length_a   1.000
_cell.length_b   1.000
_cell.length_c   1.000
_cell.angle_alpha   90.00
_cell.angle_beta   90.00
_cell.angle_gamma   90.00
#
_symmetry.space_group_name_H-M   'P 1'
#
loop_
_entity.id
_entity.type
_entity.pdbx_description
1 polymer ?
#
loop_
_entity_poly.entity_id
_entity_poly.type
_entity_poly.pdbx_seq_one_letter_code
_entity_poly.pdbx_strand_id
1 'polypeptide(L)'
;SCTTTPITPLTDVTQAAGLTAIKAAIDLMQPNGNTNVPEGMAWGWRTVSSTEPFTEGRPESERGNDKVVIVLTDGENTYSTVSSDPAGNKSTYAAYGYTGLAYHGTAVTRLFTGTSSAIGQFNYTSSNYTAALNEQMASLCNNAKAANIMVMTVALDMSLTDSGDKKAMDALKACSSDSRFRKDPTDPSKPAKLFWNATGATLSDNFKEIANELSNLRVVG
;
A
#
# COMPACT_ATOMS: atom_id res chain seq x y z
N SER A 1 23.32 -7.75 7.88
CA SER A 1 23.28 -6.37 7.38
C SER A 1 21.82 -5.99 7.22
N CYS A 2 21.31 -4.97 7.92
CA CYS A 2 20.00 -4.41 7.62
C CYS A 2 20.16 -3.49 6.41
N THR A 3 19.57 -3.85 5.28
CA THR A 3 19.70 -3.12 4.01
C THR A 3 18.65 -2.01 3.86
N THR A 4 17.79 -1.81 4.85
CA THR A 4 16.64 -0.90 4.79
C THR A 4 16.90 0.34 5.64
N THR A 5 16.77 1.51 5.01
CA THR A 5 16.80 2.81 5.70
C THR A 5 15.54 2.97 6.55
N PRO A 6 15.61 3.52 7.78
CA PRO A 6 14.43 3.83 8.58
C PRO A 6 13.47 4.74 7.81
N ILE A 7 12.16 4.53 8.00
CA ILE A 7 11.14 5.44 7.46
C ILE A 7 11.33 6.84 8.03
N THR A 8 11.22 7.87 7.18
CA THR A 8 11.19 9.25 7.63
C THR A 8 9.84 9.54 8.32
N PRO A 9 9.83 9.96 9.59
CA PRO A 9 8.58 10.34 10.27
C PRO A 9 7.86 11.50 9.58
N LEU A 10 6.60 11.74 9.97
CA LEU A 10 5.80 12.81 9.40
C LEU A 10 6.50 14.17 9.58
N THR A 11 6.81 14.82 8.45
CA THR A 11 7.66 16.02 8.43
C THR A 11 6.89 17.18 7.82
N ASP A 12 6.95 18.35 8.46
CA ASP A 12 6.34 19.57 7.95
C ASP A 12 7.13 20.11 6.75
N VAL A 13 6.55 19.94 5.56
CA VAL A 13 7.14 20.38 4.29
C VAL A 13 6.84 21.85 3.96
N THR A 14 6.06 22.56 4.77
CA THR A 14 5.91 24.02 4.64
C THR A 14 7.19 24.74 5.06
N GLN A 15 7.99 24.09 5.89
CA GLN A 15 9.31 24.55 6.30
C GLN A 15 10.37 24.06 5.31
N ALA A 16 11.23 24.96 4.83
CA ALA A 16 12.26 24.65 3.83
C ALA A 16 13.18 23.49 4.26
N ALA A 17 13.50 23.41 5.55
CA ALA A 17 14.29 22.31 6.12
C ALA A 17 13.58 20.96 6.00
N GLY A 18 12.28 20.90 6.33
CA GLY A 18 11.48 19.67 6.21
C GLY A 18 11.31 19.21 4.76
N LEU A 19 11.07 20.15 3.84
CA LEU A 19 11.03 19.86 2.41
C LEU A 19 12.38 19.29 1.90
N THR A 20 13.49 19.85 2.36
CA THR A 20 14.83 19.38 1.99
C THR A 20 15.08 17.98 2.54
N ALA A 21 14.69 17.71 3.78
CA ALA A 21 14.84 16.40 4.41
C ALA A 21 14.07 15.31 3.66
N ILE A 22 12.80 15.58 3.29
CA ILE A 22 11.98 14.62 2.53
C ILE A 22 12.55 14.36 1.14
N LYS A 23 13.01 15.40 0.42
CA LYS A 23 13.65 15.21 -0.89
C LYS A 23 14.91 14.36 -0.81
N ALA A 24 15.77 14.62 0.17
CA ALA A 24 16.98 13.83 0.39
C ALA A 24 16.65 12.36 0.73
N ALA A 25 15.60 12.10 1.52
CA ALA A 25 15.15 10.74 1.80
C ALA A 25 14.65 10.01 0.54
N ILE A 26 13.90 10.71 -0.33
CA ILE A 26 13.44 10.18 -1.62
C ILE A 26 14.63 9.84 -2.54
N ASP A 27 15.61 10.74 -2.66
CA ASP A 27 16.79 10.53 -3.52
C ASP A 27 17.66 9.33 -3.07
N LEU A 28 17.57 8.96 -1.79
CA LEU A 28 18.29 7.82 -1.22
C LEU A 28 17.55 6.48 -1.37
N MET A 29 16.30 6.47 -1.83
CA MET A 29 15.57 5.23 -2.02
C MET A 29 16.21 4.37 -3.11
N GLN A 30 16.37 3.08 -2.84
CA GLN A 30 16.87 2.09 -3.78
C GLN A 30 15.90 0.90 -3.82
N PRO A 31 15.33 0.55 -4.97
CA PRO A 31 14.45 -0.61 -5.07
C PRO A 31 15.28 -1.90 -4.89
N ASN A 32 14.81 -2.82 -4.05
CA ASN A 32 15.44 -4.12 -3.84
C ASN A 32 14.43 -5.13 -3.28
N GLY A 33 14.47 -6.36 -3.78
CA GLY A 33 13.67 -7.47 -3.28
C GLY A 33 12.27 -7.55 -3.87
N ASN A 34 11.32 -8.04 -3.05
CA ASN A 34 9.94 -8.30 -3.45
C ASN A 34 9.04 -7.07 -3.30
N THR A 35 7.85 -7.17 -3.88
CA THR A 35 6.77 -6.18 -3.79
C THR A 35 5.81 -6.55 -2.66
N ASN A 36 5.80 -5.77 -1.59
CA ASN A 36 4.89 -5.96 -0.46
C ASN A 36 4.11 -4.67 -0.20
N VAL A 37 3.12 -4.41 -1.06
CA VAL A 37 2.24 -3.25 -0.97
C VAL A 37 1.53 -3.14 0.39
N PRO A 38 0.97 -4.23 0.99
CA PRO A 38 0.32 -4.10 2.28
C PRO A 38 1.28 -3.61 3.38
N GLU A 39 2.53 -4.06 3.40
CA GLU A 39 3.50 -3.59 4.39
C GLU A 39 3.82 -2.10 4.21
N GLY A 40 4.07 -1.66 2.97
CA GLY A 40 4.31 -0.24 2.68
C GLY A 40 3.13 0.65 3.06
N MET A 41 1.91 0.21 2.74
CA MET A 41 0.69 0.91 3.13
C MET A 41 0.50 0.94 4.65
N ALA A 42 0.81 -0.14 5.36
CA ALA A 42 0.65 -0.21 6.80
C ALA A 42 1.62 0.75 7.51
N TRP A 43 2.86 0.88 7.02
CA TRP A 43 3.80 1.89 7.53
C TRP A 43 3.37 3.32 7.18
N GLY A 44 2.92 3.57 5.95
CA GLY A 44 2.38 4.87 5.56
C GLY A 44 1.19 5.29 6.43
N TRP A 45 0.28 4.36 6.71
CA TRP A 45 -0.84 4.61 7.63
C TRP A 45 -0.34 4.90 9.06
N ARG A 46 0.61 4.13 9.60
CA ARG A 46 1.19 4.42 10.92
C ARG A 46 1.80 5.81 11.00
N THR A 47 2.53 6.25 9.97
CA THR A 47 3.17 7.58 9.96
C THR A 47 2.18 8.74 9.94
N VAL A 48 1.04 8.59 9.26
CA VAL A 48 0.00 9.64 9.27
C VAL A 48 -0.94 9.56 10.47
N SER A 49 -0.91 8.46 11.24
CA SER A 49 -1.73 8.26 12.44
C SER A 49 -1.18 9.03 13.65
N SER A 50 -1.98 9.16 14.71
CA SER A 50 -1.57 9.85 15.95
C SER A 50 -0.93 8.95 17.00
N THR A 51 -1.01 7.63 16.81
CA THR A 51 -0.57 6.63 17.79
C THR A 51 0.88 6.19 17.54
N GLU A 52 1.54 5.69 18.58
CA GLU A 52 2.84 5.04 18.47
C GLU A 52 2.90 4.01 17.31
N PRO A 53 4.05 3.89 16.61
CA PRO A 53 5.34 4.45 16.96
C PRO A 53 5.61 5.88 16.44
N PHE A 54 4.71 6.47 15.65
CA PHE A 54 4.85 7.83 15.10
C PHE A 54 3.73 8.70 15.65
N THR A 55 4.06 9.59 16.59
CA THR A 55 3.08 10.43 17.31
C THR A 55 2.95 11.83 16.73
N GLU A 56 3.58 12.10 15.58
CA GLU A 56 3.58 13.40 14.92
C GLU A 56 2.25 13.72 14.23
N GLY A 57 1.46 12.70 13.88
CA GLY A 57 0.13 12.89 13.32
C GLY A 57 -0.84 13.49 14.32
N ARG A 58 -1.62 14.49 13.91
CA ARG A 58 -2.73 15.03 14.73
C ARG A 58 -3.77 13.94 15.02
N PRO A 59 -4.57 14.03 16.09
CA PRO A 59 -5.62 13.06 16.37
C PRO A 59 -6.56 12.83 15.18
N GLU A 60 -7.04 11.60 15.00
CA GLU A 60 -7.96 11.21 13.92
C GLU A 60 -9.32 11.94 14.01
N SER A 61 -9.66 12.47 15.18
CA SER A 61 -10.86 13.28 15.42
C SER A 61 -10.69 14.77 15.06
N GLU A 62 -9.48 15.22 14.74
CA GLU A 62 -9.18 16.62 14.43
C GLU A 62 -9.88 17.05 13.14
N ARG A 63 -10.76 18.05 13.23
CA ARG A 63 -11.46 18.58 12.05
C ARG A 63 -10.50 19.42 11.20
N GLY A 64 -10.65 19.36 9.89
CA GLY A 64 -9.78 20.08 8.95
C GLY A 64 -8.38 19.46 8.80
N ASN A 65 -8.19 18.22 9.25
CA ASN A 65 -6.95 17.46 9.08
C ASN A 65 -7.24 16.16 8.32
N ASP A 66 -7.19 16.22 6.98
CA ASP A 66 -7.30 15.01 6.15
C ASP A 66 -5.99 14.21 6.20
N LYS A 67 -6.12 12.93 6.57
CA LYS A 67 -5.01 11.96 6.56
C LYS A 67 -5.06 11.18 5.26
N VAL A 68 -3.99 11.26 4.47
CA VAL A 68 -3.94 10.66 3.14
C VAL A 68 -2.74 9.74 3.02
N VAL A 69 -2.96 8.53 2.51
CA VAL A 69 -1.90 7.61 2.10
C VAL A 69 -2.00 7.42 0.60
N ILE A 70 -0.91 7.72 -0.10
CA ILE A 70 -0.77 7.53 -1.55
C ILE A 70 0.16 6.34 -1.77
N VAL A 71 -0.35 5.30 -2.42
CA VAL A 71 0.40 4.08 -2.75
C VAL A 71 0.72 4.09 -4.24
N LEU A 72 2.00 3.94 -4.60
CA LEU A 72 2.47 3.77 -5.97
C LEU A 72 3.13 2.40 -6.09
N THR A 73 2.78 1.61 -7.09
CA THR A 73 3.43 0.32 -7.37
C THR A 73 3.40 0.00 -8.86
N ASP A 74 4.40 -0.73 -9.33
CA ASP A 74 4.61 -1.14 -10.71
C ASP A 74 4.28 -2.62 -10.97
N GLY A 75 3.73 -3.33 -9.99
CA GLY A 75 3.53 -4.77 -10.15
C GLY A 75 2.71 -5.44 -9.06
N GLU A 76 2.59 -6.76 -9.20
CA GLU A 76 1.87 -7.60 -8.25
C GLU A 76 2.58 -7.69 -6.89
N ASN A 77 1.80 -7.94 -5.84
CA ASN A 77 2.35 -8.37 -4.57
C ASN A 77 3.10 -9.71 -4.76
N THR A 78 4.33 -9.79 -4.25
CA THR A 78 5.18 -10.97 -4.38
C THR A 78 5.77 -11.41 -3.05
N TYR A 79 5.89 -12.72 -2.90
CA TYR A 79 6.61 -13.37 -1.81
C TYR A 79 7.40 -14.54 -2.40
N SER A 80 8.70 -14.60 -2.18
CA SER A 80 9.52 -15.59 -2.90
C SER A 80 9.38 -16.98 -2.28
N THR A 81 9.12 -17.97 -3.13
CA THR A 81 9.32 -19.39 -2.80
C THR A 81 10.81 -19.73 -2.79
N VAL A 82 11.18 -20.79 -2.07
CA VAL A 82 12.51 -21.40 -2.15
C VAL A 82 12.42 -22.79 -2.77
N SER A 83 13.36 -23.15 -3.64
CA SER A 83 13.51 -24.50 -4.16
C SER A 83 14.53 -25.28 -3.32
N SER A 84 14.23 -26.54 -3.01
CA SER A 84 15.10 -27.43 -2.24
C SER A 84 15.66 -26.82 -0.94
N ASP A 85 14.78 -26.64 0.05
CA ASP A 85 15.16 -26.16 1.38
C ASP A 85 15.04 -27.29 2.44
N PRO A 86 16.17 -27.84 2.94
CA PRO A 86 16.16 -28.87 3.98
C PRO A 86 15.53 -28.43 5.29
N ALA A 87 15.51 -27.13 5.59
CA ALA A 87 14.86 -26.59 6.78
C ALA A 87 13.33 -26.46 6.62
N GLY A 88 12.81 -26.67 5.41
CA GLY A 88 11.37 -26.68 5.15
C GLY A 88 10.69 -25.32 5.31
N ASN A 89 11.42 -24.21 5.12
CA ASN A 89 10.91 -22.85 5.34
C ASN A 89 9.88 -22.38 4.30
N LYS A 90 9.82 -23.02 3.12
CA LYS A 90 8.83 -22.78 2.03
C LYS A 90 8.85 -21.39 1.39
N SER A 91 9.58 -20.43 1.95
CA SER A 91 9.82 -19.09 1.40
C SER A 91 11.19 -18.56 1.80
N THR A 92 11.61 -17.46 1.18
CA THR A 92 12.63 -16.60 1.79
C THR A 92 12.07 -15.94 3.05
N TYR A 93 12.95 -15.48 3.94
CA TYR A 93 12.53 -14.70 5.11
C TYR A 93 12.18 -13.28 4.68
N ALA A 94 10.95 -12.83 4.95
CA ALA A 94 10.50 -11.47 4.67
C ALA A 94 9.49 -11.00 5.74
N ALA A 95 8.69 -9.97 5.45
CA ALA A 95 7.85 -9.27 6.43
C ALA A 95 6.91 -10.18 7.26
N TYR A 96 6.46 -11.29 6.68
CA TYR A 96 5.58 -12.26 7.35
C TYR A 96 6.34 -13.46 7.94
N GLY A 97 7.67 -13.43 7.95
CA GLY A 97 8.53 -14.54 8.38
C GLY A 97 8.60 -15.68 7.34
N TYR A 98 9.01 -16.87 7.76
CA TYR A 98 8.98 -18.04 6.89
C TYR A 98 7.56 -18.60 6.77
N THR A 99 7.12 -18.93 5.56
CA THR A 99 5.78 -19.49 5.33
C THR A 99 5.69 -20.99 5.66
N GLY A 100 6.80 -21.63 6.02
CA GLY A 100 6.83 -22.99 6.58
C GLY A 100 6.71 -23.05 8.10
N LEU A 101 6.78 -21.91 8.80
CA LEU A 101 6.71 -21.85 10.26
C LEU A 101 5.35 -21.31 10.72
N ALA A 102 4.61 -22.14 11.46
CA ALA A 102 3.37 -21.72 12.09
C ALA A 102 3.61 -20.52 13.03
N TYR A 103 2.66 -19.59 13.04
CA TYR A 103 2.73 -18.46 13.96
C TYR A 103 2.38 -18.92 15.39
N HIS A 104 3.00 -18.32 16.40
CA HIS A 104 2.95 -18.79 17.78
C HIS A 104 1.50 -18.95 18.30
N GLY A 105 1.10 -20.19 18.58
CA GLY A 105 -0.24 -20.53 19.05
C GLY A 105 -1.30 -20.68 17.96
N THR A 106 -0.93 -20.67 16.68
CA THR A 106 -1.84 -20.88 15.54
C THR A 106 -1.40 -22.06 14.68
N ALA A 107 -2.32 -22.58 13.86
CA ALA A 107 -2.04 -23.65 12.90
C ALA A 107 -1.52 -23.12 11.55
N VAL A 108 -1.41 -21.80 11.39
CA VAL A 108 -1.14 -21.13 10.11
C VAL A 108 0.02 -20.15 10.25
N THR A 109 0.70 -19.86 9.15
CA THR A 109 1.78 -18.87 9.18
C THR A 109 1.21 -17.45 9.16
N ARG A 110 2.04 -16.44 9.48
CA ARG A 110 1.57 -15.05 9.57
C ARG A 110 0.92 -14.57 8.27
N LEU A 111 1.48 -14.94 7.12
CA LEU A 111 0.96 -14.54 5.80
C LEU A 111 -0.47 -15.04 5.56
N PHE A 112 -0.79 -16.25 6.03
CA PHE A 112 -2.10 -16.89 5.85
C PHE A 112 -3.06 -16.65 7.02
N THR A 113 -2.67 -15.84 8.00
CA THR A 113 -3.54 -15.55 9.14
C THR A 113 -4.64 -14.58 8.70
N GLY A 114 -5.90 -14.95 8.94
CA GLY A 114 -7.06 -14.11 8.59
C GLY A 114 -7.43 -14.11 7.10
N THR A 115 -6.74 -14.88 6.26
CA THR A 115 -7.13 -15.06 4.85
C THR A 115 -8.36 -15.96 4.75
N SER A 116 -9.14 -15.78 3.69
CA SER A 116 -10.33 -16.56 3.39
C SER A 116 -9.99 -18.04 3.10
N SER A 117 -11.01 -18.89 3.09
CA SER A 117 -10.87 -20.31 2.71
C SER A 117 -10.49 -20.53 1.24
N ALA A 118 -10.51 -19.48 0.41
CA ALA A 118 -10.02 -19.56 -0.96
C ALA A 118 -8.50 -19.65 -1.02
N ILE A 119 -7.79 -19.20 0.03
CA ILE A 119 -6.34 -19.27 0.14
C ILE A 119 -5.95 -20.59 0.81
N GLY A 120 -5.26 -21.45 0.05
CA GLY A 120 -4.77 -22.72 0.57
C GLY A 120 -3.61 -22.51 1.54
N GLN A 121 -3.85 -22.67 2.85
CA GLN A 121 -2.86 -22.38 3.90
C GLN A 121 -1.61 -23.27 3.86
N PHE A 122 -1.64 -24.37 3.10
CA PHE A 122 -0.52 -25.29 2.87
C PHE A 122 -0.05 -25.30 1.39
N ASN A 123 -0.57 -24.38 0.56
CA ASN A 123 -0.17 -24.23 -0.83
C ASN A 123 0.98 -23.21 -0.93
N TYR A 124 2.22 -23.72 -0.99
CA TYR A 124 3.45 -22.94 -0.95
C TYR A 124 3.93 -22.53 -2.36
N THR A 125 3.05 -21.87 -3.11
CA THR A 125 3.35 -21.38 -4.47
C THR A 125 3.33 -19.85 -4.50
N SER A 126 4.10 -19.26 -5.42
CA SER A 126 4.14 -17.80 -5.58
C SER A 126 2.76 -17.21 -5.82
N SER A 127 1.91 -17.87 -6.63
CA SER A 127 0.55 -17.41 -6.90
C SER A 127 -0.35 -17.42 -5.66
N ASN A 128 -0.24 -18.45 -4.80
CA ASN A 128 -1.00 -18.50 -3.55
C ASN A 128 -0.50 -17.46 -2.54
N TYR A 129 0.80 -17.16 -2.52
CA TYR A 129 1.34 -16.07 -1.71
C TYR A 129 0.89 -14.69 -2.20
N THR A 130 0.89 -14.44 -3.50
CA THR A 130 0.33 -13.22 -4.11
C THR A 130 -1.14 -13.06 -3.75
N ALA A 131 -1.93 -14.13 -3.84
CA ALA A 131 -3.34 -14.11 -3.46
C ALA A 131 -3.54 -13.80 -1.96
N ALA A 132 -2.73 -14.40 -1.09
CA ALA A 132 -2.74 -14.10 0.35
C ALA A 132 -2.40 -12.63 0.63
N LEU A 133 -1.33 -12.09 0.02
CA LEU A 133 -0.95 -10.68 0.16
C LEU A 133 -2.05 -9.73 -0.35
N ASN A 134 -2.76 -10.09 -1.43
CA ASN A 134 -3.87 -9.30 -1.93
C ASN A 134 -5.04 -9.25 -0.92
N GLU A 135 -5.34 -10.35 -0.22
CA GLU A 135 -6.35 -10.34 0.85
C GLU A 135 -5.89 -9.56 2.09
N GLN A 136 -4.60 -9.62 2.44
CA GLN A 136 -4.02 -8.79 3.50
C GLN A 136 -4.13 -7.30 3.14
N MET A 137 -3.80 -6.94 1.89
CA MET A 137 -3.95 -5.59 1.36
C MET A 137 -5.41 -5.14 1.41
N ALA A 138 -6.36 -5.95 0.92
CA ALA A 138 -7.78 -5.61 0.97
C ALA A 138 -8.25 -5.33 2.41
N SER A 139 -7.86 -6.19 3.36
CA SER A 139 -8.19 -6.03 4.78
C SER A 139 -7.60 -4.75 5.36
N LEU A 140 -6.33 -4.47 5.06
CA LEU A 140 -5.65 -3.25 5.47
C LEU A 140 -6.32 -2.00 4.91
N CYS A 141 -6.69 -1.99 3.62
CA CYS A 141 -7.35 -0.86 3.00
C CYS A 141 -8.73 -0.59 3.59
N ASN A 142 -9.48 -1.64 3.91
CA ASN A 142 -10.78 -1.51 4.57
C ASN A 142 -10.62 -0.91 5.97
N ASN A 143 -9.63 -1.38 6.74
CA ASN A 143 -9.35 -0.85 8.07
C ASN A 143 -8.88 0.61 8.02
N ALA A 144 -8.00 0.97 7.09
CA ALA A 144 -7.53 2.35 6.91
C ALA A 144 -8.69 3.29 6.57
N LYS A 145 -9.54 2.90 5.62
CA LYS A 145 -10.74 3.68 5.24
C LYS A 145 -11.72 3.81 6.41
N ALA A 146 -11.94 2.75 7.18
CA ALA A 146 -12.77 2.80 8.38
C ALA A 146 -12.20 3.72 9.48
N ALA A 147 -10.88 3.91 9.50
CA ALA A 147 -10.18 4.86 10.36
C ALA A 147 -10.10 6.29 9.77
N ASN A 148 -10.91 6.61 8.76
CA ASN A 148 -10.96 7.90 8.06
C ASN A 148 -9.65 8.28 7.33
N ILE A 149 -8.83 7.30 6.97
CA ILE A 149 -7.67 7.52 6.10
C ILE A 149 -8.13 7.49 4.64
N MET A 150 -7.86 8.56 3.91
CA MET A 150 -8.05 8.57 2.47
C MET A 150 -6.91 7.80 1.80
N VAL A 151 -7.27 6.75 1.08
CA VAL A 151 -6.33 5.91 0.34
C VAL A 151 -6.39 6.25 -1.14
N MET A 152 -5.26 6.67 -1.70
CA MET A 152 -5.06 6.92 -3.12
C MET A 152 -4.08 5.90 -3.67
N THR A 153 -4.31 5.38 -4.87
CA THR A 153 -3.45 4.33 -5.44
C THR A 153 -3.08 4.62 -6.89
N VAL A 154 -1.84 4.36 -7.25
CA VAL A 154 -1.31 4.54 -8.60
C VAL A 154 -0.64 3.24 -9.04
N ALA A 155 -1.14 2.64 -10.12
CA ALA A 155 -0.45 1.60 -10.86
C ALA A 155 0.53 2.27 -11.84
N LEU A 156 1.77 1.82 -11.91
CA LEU A 156 2.81 2.38 -12.78
C LEU A 156 3.26 1.36 -13.82
N ASP A 157 3.14 1.69 -15.10
CA ASP A 157 3.61 0.88 -16.23
C ASP A 157 3.07 -0.57 -16.24
N MET A 158 1.88 -0.79 -15.66
CA MET A 158 1.22 -2.09 -15.61
C MET A 158 0.42 -2.37 -16.89
N SER A 159 0.48 -3.61 -17.37
CA SER A 159 -0.14 -4.01 -18.62
C SER A 159 -1.63 -4.34 -18.48
N LEU A 160 -2.45 -3.73 -19.34
CA LEU A 160 -3.87 -4.10 -19.51
C LEU A 160 -4.07 -5.41 -20.29
N THR A 161 -3.01 -6.12 -20.66
CA THR A 161 -3.12 -7.44 -21.30
C THR A 161 -2.59 -8.56 -20.43
N ASP A 162 -1.65 -8.28 -19.53
CA ASP A 162 -1.15 -9.26 -18.56
C ASP A 162 -2.21 -9.55 -17.47
N SER A 163 -2.35 -10.82 -17.10
CA SER A 163 -3.39 -11.25 -16.17
C SER A 163 -3.06 -10.95 -14.70
N GLY A 164 -1.78 -10.91 -14.35
CA GLY A 164 -1.30 -10.55 -13.03
C GLY A 164 -1.44 -9.05 -12.81
N ASP A 165 -0.98 -8.26 -13.79
CA ASP A 165 -1.09 -6.81 -13.76
C ASP A 165 -2.54 -6.34 -13.62
N LYS A 166 -3.48 -6.97 -14.35
CA LYS A 166 -4.92 -6.72 -14.17
C LYS A 166 -5.39 -6.95 -12.74
N LYS A 167 -5.01 -8.08 -12.14
CA LYS A 167 -5.41 -8.39 -10.76
C LYS A 167 -4.84 -7.39 -9.76
N ALA A 168 -3.61 -6.96 -9.96
CA ALA A 168 -3.00 -5.94 -9.11
C ALA A 168 -3.66 -4.56 -9.30
N MET A 169 -3.96 -4.15 -10.54
CA MET A 169 -4.72 -2.94 -10.82
C MET A 169 -6.12 -2.99 -10.19
N ASP A 170 -6.83 -4.12 -10.30
CA ASP A 170 -8.14 -4.31 -9.66
C ASP A 170 -8.05 -4.25 -8.13
N ALA A 171 -7.00 -4.84 -7.53
CA ALA A 171 -6.74 -4.77 -6.10
C ALA A 171 -6.45 -3.33 -5.63
N LEU A 172 -5.62 -2.58 -6.36
CA LEU A 172 -5.35 -1.16 -6.10
C LEU A 172 -6.63 -0.33 -6.21
N LYS A 173 -7.41 -0.51 -7.28
CA LYS A 173 -8.68 0.19 -7.49
C LYS A 173 -9.68 -0.10 -6.37
N ALA A 174 -9.81 -1.35 -5.93
CA ALA A 174 -10.66 -1.73 -4.81
C ALA A 174 -10.16 -1.16 -3.47
N CYS A 175 -8.85 -1.11 -3.28
CA CYS A 175 -8.21 -0.54 -2.10
C CYS A 175 -8.50 0.97 -1.98
N SER A 176 -8.40 1.71 -3.09
CA SER A 176 -8.59 3.16 -3.12
C SER A 176 -9.95 3.62 -2.58
N SER A 177 -9.90 4.81 -1.98
CA SER A 177 -11.09 5.53 -1.53
C SER A 177 -11.85 6.13 -2.69
N ASP A 178 -13.09 6.49 -2.43
CA ASP A 178 -13.91 7.26 -3.35
C ASP A 178 -13.59 8.75 -3.22
N SER A 179 -13.59 9.47 -4.34
CA SER A 179 -13.45 10.92 -4.36
C SER A 179 -14.65 11.57 -3.67
N ARG A 180 -14.38 12.63 -2.90
CA ARG A 180 -15.43 13.45 -2.27
C ARG A 180 -16.01 14.50 -3.22
N PHE A 181 -15.37 14.73 -4.38
CA PHE A 181 -15.74 15.81 -5.31
C PHE A 181 -16.01 15.33 -6.73
N ARG A 182 -15.19 14.41 -7.25
CA ARG A 182 -15.30 13.91 -8.61
C ARG A 182 -16.32 12.79 -8.70
N LYS A 183 -17.10 12.80 -9.77
CA LYS A 183 -17.97 11.70 -10.19
C LYS A 183 -17.25 10.80 -11.17
N ASP A 184 -17.61 9.51 -11.18
CA ASP A 184 -17.03 8.57 -12.13
C ASP A 184 -17.41 9.01 -13.56
N PRO A 185 -16.44 9.15 -14.49
CA PRO A 185 -16.72 9.60 -15.86
C PRO A 185 -17.62 8.65 -16.65
N THR A 186 -17.60 7.36 -16.29
CA THR A 186 -18.35 6.28 -16.94
C THR A 186 -19.70 6.01 -16.27
N ASP A 187 -19.84 6.39 -14.99
CA ASP A 187 -21.09 6.32 -14.24
C ASP A 187 -21.22 7.52 -13.28
N PRO A 188 -21.75 8.66 -13.75
CA PRO A 188 -21.84 9.89 -12.94
C PRO A 188 -22.69 9.77 -11.67
N SER A 189 -23.43 8.67 -11.49
CA SER A 189 -24.18 8.40 -10.26
C SER A 189 -23.28 8.05 -9.07
N LYS A 190 -22.04 7.62 -9.33
CA LYS A 190 -21.07 7.19 -8.33
C LYS A 190 -19.91 8.17 -8.21
N PRO A 191 -19.28 8.29 -7.03
CA PRO A 191 -18.00 8.99 -6.92
C PRO A 191 -16.91 8.27 -7.72
N ALA A 192 -15.97 9.03 -8.27
CA ALA A 192 -14.81 8.44 -8.95
C ALA A 192 -13.91 7.74 -7.93
N LYS A 193 -13.27 6.63 -8.33
CA LYS A 193 -12.19 6.03 -7.54
C LYS A 193 -10.94 6.92 -7.54
N LEU A 194 -10.26 7.01 -6.40
CA LEU A 194 -8.94 7.63 -6.26
C LEU A 194 -7.83 6.65 -6.71
N PHE A 195 -8.00 6.12 -7.91
CA PHE A 195 -7.11 5.20 -8.57
C PHE A 195 -6.67 5.76 -9.92
N TRP A 196 -5.38 5.66 -10.19
CA TRP A 196 -4.79 6.08 -11.46
C TRP A 196 -3.96 4.95 -12.05
N ASN A 197 -4.14 4.69 -13.34
CA ASN A 197 -3.24 3.86 -14.11
C ASN A 197 -2.28 4.78 -14.88
N ALA A 198 -1.04 4.87 -14.41
CA ALA A 198 0.00 5.75 -14.95
C ALA A 198 0.97 4.96 -15.81
N THR A 199 1.57 5.65 -16.78
CA THR A 199 2.82 5.20 -17.40
C THR A 199 3.96 6.13 -16.99
N GLY A 200 5.21 5.75 -17.27
CA GLY A 200 6.35 6.66 -17.09
C GLY A 200 6.17 8.03 -17.77
N ALA A 201 5.40 8.10 -18.87
CA ALA A 201 5.11 9.34 -19.59
C ALA A 201 4.01 10.18 -18.92
N THR A 202 3.02 9.55 -18.26
CA THR A 202 1.87 10.27 -17.68
C THR A 202 1.98 10.47 -16.18
N LEU A 203 2.97 9.86 -15.51
CA LEU A 203 3.10 9.88 -14.05
C LEU A 203 3.09 11.29 -13.47
N SER A 204 3.78 12.25 -14.11
CA SER A 204 3.79 13.64 -13.65
C SER A 204 2.40 14.28 -13.71
N ASP A 205 1.63 14.02 -14.75
CA ASP A 205 0.28 14.55 -14.90
C ASP A 205 -0.68 13.90 -13.91
N ASN A 206 -0.56 12.60 -13.67
CA ASN A 206 -1.35 11.91 -12.65
C ASN A 206 -1.07 12.48 -11.24
N PHE A 207 0.18 12.84 -10.91
CA PHE A 207 0.49 13.52 -9.64
C PHE A 207 -0.09 14.95 -9.57
N LYS A 208 -0.22 15.67 -10.69
CA LYS A 208 -0.95 16.95 -10.73
C LYS A 208 -2.44 16.74 -10.45
N GLU A 209 -3.04 15.69 -10.99
CA GLU A 209 -4.44 15.34 -10.70
C GLU A 209 -4.64 15.00 -9.22
N ILE A 210 -3.73 14.23 -8.61
CA ILE A 210 -3.73 13.95 -7.17
C ILE A 210 -3.63 15.25 -6.38
N ALA A 211 -2.71 16.16 -6.75
CA ALA A 211 -2.57 17.45 -6.09
C ALA A 211 -3.85 18.30 -6.19
N ASN A 212 -4.53 18.27 -7.34
CA ASN A 212 -5.82 18.95 -7.53
C ASN A 212 -6.91 18.33 -6.64
N GLU A 213 -6.97 17.00 -6.54
CA GLU A 213 -7.89 16.30 -5.64
C GLU A 213 -7.67 16.73 -4.18
N LEU A 214 -6.41 16.78 -3.74
CA LEU A 214 -6.02 17.21 -2.39
C LEU A 214 -6.33 18.69 -2.14
N SER A 215 -6.14 19.54 -3.14
CA SER A 215 -6.45 20.97 -3.05
C SER A 215 -7.95 21.20 -2.82
N ASN A 216 -8.80 20.43 -3.51
CA ASN A 216 -10.25 20.52 -3.34
C ASN A 216 -10.69 20.14 -1.91
N LEU A 217 -9.98 19.23 -1.23
CA LEU A 217 -10.25 18.89 0.17
C LEU A 217 -10.00 20.07 1.12
N ARG A 218 -9.10 20.99 0.75
CA ARG A 218 -8.74 22.15 1.56
C ARG A 218 -9.80 23.26 1.51
N VAL A 219 -10.66 23.27 0.49
CA VAL A 219 -11.75 24.24 0.32
C VAL A 219 -12.99 23.73 1.04
N VAL A 220 -12.94 23.74 2.38
CA VAL A 220 -14.14 23.68 3.21
C VAL A 220 -14.36 25.08 3.76
N GLY A 221 -15.45 25.71 3.30
CA GLY A 221 -15.94 27.00 3.83
C GLY A 221 -16.44 26.89 5.26
#